data_AF-A0A9D4BCM4-F1
#
_entry.id   AF-A0A9D4BCM4-F1
#
_cell.length_a   1.000
_cell.length_b   1.000
_cell.length_c   1.000
_cell.angle_alpha   90.00
_cell.angle_beta   90.00
_cell.angle_gamma   90.00
#
_symmetry.space_group_name_H-M   'P 1'
#
loop_
_entity.id
_entity.type
_entity.pdbx_description
1 polymer ?
#
loop_
_entity_poly.entity_id
_entity_poly.type
_entity_poly.pdbx_seq_one_letter_code
_entity_poly.pdbx_strand_id
1 'polypeptide(L)'
;MRQNIARHYERQHSEELEVGRILALTPKTKERRNMWEVLVNKGDFNHNFAVLEKGHGQIIPKYRKTEESEISSLLPCQFCSGLYKKKDLWKHQKSCGKRNESNSGISIGPIAAGKKLLPKVSTNKEFEMNVLHIMRDDAVKQAVVSDSLILQFGMSEYEKQGEEHKTVYTSNKMRELGRLLIALRSRNIMSIGECMKGL
;
A
#
# COMPACT_ATOMS: atom_id res chain seq x y z
N MET A 1 19.50 -18.35 -0.14
CA MET A 1 20.19 -18.63 1.13
C MET A 1 19.87 -17.50 2.12
N ARG A 2 18.87 -17.64 3.01
CA ARG A 2 18.62 -16.61 4.06
C ARG A 2 19.60 -16.87 5.20
N GLN A 3 20.64 -16.05 5.32
CA GLN A 3 21.40 -15.97 6.57
C GLN A 3 20.42 -15.67 7.72
N ASN A 4 20.66 -16.24 8.90
CA ASN A 4 19.87 -15.95 10.09
C ASN A 4 19.95 -14.43 10.35
N ILE A 5 18.85 -13.72 10.11
CA ILE A 5 18.83 -12.26 10.08
C ILE A 5 19.21 -11.64 11.44
N ALA A 6 18.87 -12.31 12.55
CA ALA A 6 19.31 -11.91 13.89
C ALA A 6 20.84 -11.97 14.01
N ARG A 7 21.47 -13.01 13.46
CA ARG A 7 22.94 -13.14 13.44
C ARG A 7 23.59 -12.08 12.55
N HIS A 8 22.96 -11.73 11.44
CA HIS A 8 23.45 -10.65 10.57
C HIS A 8 23.40 -9.31 11.30
N TYR A 9 22.26 -8.95 11.89
CA TYR A 9 22.12 -7.73 12.67
C TYR A 9 23.09 -7.67 13.85
N GLU A 10 23.27 -8.77 14.57
CA GLU A 10 24.24 -8.86 15.66
C GLU A 10 25.68 -8.58 15.21
N ARG A 11 26.06 -9.01 14.00
CA ARG A 11 27.44 -8.86 13.49
C ARG A 11 27.71 -7.55 12.77
N GLN A 12 26.70 -6.94 12.16
CA GLN A 12 26.88 -5.81 11.24
C GLN A 12 26.20 -4.53 11.73
N HIS A 13 25.28 -4.64 12.69
CA HIS A 13 24.42 -3.55 13.13
C HIS A 13 24.27 -3.53 14.67
N SER A 14 25.25 -4.02 15.42
CA SER A 14 25.19 -4.08 16.89
C SER A 14 25.07 -2.70 17.55
N GLU A 15 25.57 -1.65 16.88
CA GLU A 15 25.54 -0.27 17.37
C GLU A 15 24.19 0.42 17.14
N GLU A 16 23.31 -0.15 16.30
CA GLU A 16 21.97 0.39 16.10
C GLU A 16 21.14 0.23 17.38
N LEU A 17 20.52 1.32 17.85
CA LEU A 17 19.79 1.36 19.13
C LEU A 17 18.73 0.25 19.23
N GLU A 18 17.98 0.00 18.15
CA GLU A 18 16.96 -1.05 18.11
C GLU A 18 17.57 -2.45 18.23
N VAL A 19 18.74 -2.69 17.63
CA VAL A 19 19.46 -3.97 17.71
C VAL A 19 20.07 -4.15 19.10
N GLY A 20 20.74 -3.13 19.64
CA GLY A 20 21.33 -3.16 20.97
C GLY A 20 20.30 -3.48 22.06
N ARG A 21 19.10 -2.90 21.99
CA ARG A 21 17.98 -3.23 22.89
C ARG A 21 17.58 -4.71 22.83
N ILE A 22 17.59 -5.31 21.64
CA ILE A 22 17.27 -6.74 21.48
C ILE A 22 18.41 -7.63 21.99
N LEU A 23 19.66 -7.20 21.79
CA LEU A 23 20.84 -7.92 22.27
C LEU A 23 20.93 -7.91 23.80
N ALA A 24 20.44 -6.86 24.46
CA ALA A 24 20.36 -6.76 25.93
C ALA A 24 19.35 -7.74 26.57
N LEU A 25 18.38 -8.24 25.80
CA LEU A 25 17.44 -9.26 26.28
C LEU A 25 18.10 -10.64 26.35
N THR A 26 17.72 -11.44 27.36
CA THR A 26 18.22 -12.80 27.53
C THR A 26 17.97 -13.65 26.28
N PRO A 27 18.98 -14.38 25.76
CA PRO A 27 18.82 -15.24 24.60
C PRO A 27 17.68 -16.26 24.76
N LYS A 28 17.06 -16.64 23.63
CA LYS A 28 16.00 -17.67 23.52
C LYS A 28 14.68 -17.35 24.24
N THR A 29 14.51 -16.17 24.82
CA THR A 29 13.21 -15.76 25.39
C THR A 29 12.17 -15.48 24.29
N LYS A 30 10.89 -15.60 24.64
CA LYS A 30 9.78 -15.22 23.75
C LYS A 30 9.83 -13.74 23.40
N GLU A 31 10.14 -12.91 24.37
CA GLU A 31 10.28 -11.46 24.22
C GLU A 31 11.36 -11.10 23.18
N ARG A 32 12.57 -11.67 23.30
CA ARG A 32 13.65 -11.41 22.34
C ARG A 32 13.29 -11.83 20.92
N ARG A 33 12.59 -12.97 20.75
CA ARG A 33 12.09 -13.42 19.44
C ARG A 33 11.06 -12.45 18.87
N ASN A 34 10.12 -11.97 19.69
CA ASN A 34 9.11 -11.01 19.28
C ASN A 34 9.74 -9.69 18.82
N MET A 35 10.75 -9.19 19.54
CA MET A 35 11.43 -7.96 19.16
C MET A 35 12.20 -8.07 17.84
N TRP A 36 12.89 -9.20 17.61
CA TRP A 36 13.48 -9.48 16.30
C TRP A 36 12.43 -9.51 15.19
N GLU A 37 11.28 -10.14 15.43
CA GLU A 37 10.20 -10.17 14.46
C GLU A 37 9.65 -8.76 14.16
N VAL A 38 9.49 -7.92 15.18
CA VAL A 38 9.06 -6.52 15.00
C VAL A 38 10.05 -5.76 14.13
N LEU A 39 11.36 -5.87 14.40
CA LEU A 39 12.41 -5.21 13.63
C LEU A 39 12.40 -5.66 12.16
N VAL A 40 12.32 -6.96 11.92
CA VAL A 40 12.26 -7.53 10.56
C VAL A 40 10.98 -7.07 9.85
N ASN A 41 9.83 -7.10 10.51
CA ASN A 41 8.56 -6.65 9.93
C ASN A 41 8.59 -5.17 9.56
N LYS A 42 9.26 -4.33 10.36
CA LYS A 42 9.45 -2.90 10.09
C LYS A 42 10.31 -2.71 8.83
N GLY A 43 11.41 -3.45 8.72
CA GLY A 43 12.26 -3.43 7.52
C GLY A 43 11.51 -3.91 6.26
N ASP A 44 10.82 -5.04 6.35
CA ASP A 44 10.02 -5.58 5.25
C ASP A 44 8.91 -4.61 4.83
N PHE A 45 8.24 -3.95 5.79
CA PHE A 45 7.21 -2.95 5.50
C PHE A 45 7.80 -1.75 4.76
N ASN A 46 8.91 -1.18 5.23
CA ASN A 46 9.56 -0.02 4.59
C ASN A 46 10.00 -0.35 3.16
N HIS A 47 10.62 -1.51 2.96
CA HIS A 47 10.99 -1.99 1.62
C HIS A 47 9.76 -2.13 0.72
N ASN A 48 8.72 -2.81 1.21
CA ASN A 48 7.50 -3.02 0.44
C ASN A 48 6.78 -1.70 0.12
N PHE A 49 6.78 -0.75 1.05
CA PHE A 49 6.21 0.58 0.84
C PHE A 49 6.94 1.32 -0.28
N ALA A 50 8.27 1.30 -0.29
CA ALA A 50 9.06 1.91 -1.36
C ALA A 50 8.83 1.23 -2.73
N VAL A 51 8.67 -0.10 -2.75
CA VAL A 51 8.32 -0.84 -3.99
C VAL A 51 6.91 -0.49 -4.47
N LEU A 52 5.95 -0.36 -3.54
CA LEU A 52 4.58 0.07 -3.85
C LEU A 52 4.55 1.50 -4.41
N GLU A 53 5.37 2.40 -3.85
CA GLU A 53 5.47 3.79 -4.28
C GLU A 53 6.08 3.91 -5.68
N LYS A 54 7.14 3.14 -5.95
CA LYS A 54 7.76 3.09 -7.29
C LYS A 54 6.89 2.37 -8.33
N GLY A 55 5.96 1.52 -7.89
CA GLY A 55 5.13 0.69 -8.76
C GLY A 55 5.85 -0.50 -9.41
N HIS A 56 7.15 -0.68 -9.18
CA HIS A 56 7.94 -1.79 -9.69
C HIS A 56 8.98 -2.28 -8.66
N GLY A 57 9.39 -3.55 -8.78
CA GLY A 57 10.36 -4.18 -7.88
C GLY A 57 9.79 -5.41 -7.17
N GLN A 58 10.63 -6.06 -6.35
CA GLN A 58 10.25 -7.30 -5.69
C GLN A 58 9.64 -7.05 -4.31
N ILE A 59 8.39 -7.44 -4.14
CA ILE A 59 7.70 -7.42 -2.85
C ILE A 59 8.07 -8.63 -1.99
N ILE A 60 8.26 -8.39 -0.68
CA ILE A 60 8.49 -9.37 0.38
C ILE A 60 7.17 -9.56 1.17
N PRO A 61 6.28 -10.48 0.77
CA PRO A 61 5.07 -10.76 1.52
C PRO A 61 5.39 -11.51 2.81
N LYS A 62 4.48 -11.40 3.79
CA LYS A 62 4.62 -12.08 5.10
C LYS A 62 4.26 -13.59 5.02
N TYR A 63 3.76 -14.06 3.88
CA TYR A 63 3.43 -15.47 3.63
C TYR A 63 4.43 -16.13 2.68
N ARG A 64 4.52 -17.47 2.72
CA ARG A 64 5.33 -18.24 1.78
C ARG A 64 4.67 -18.21 0.40
N LYS A 65 5.35 -17.63 -0.60
CA LYS A 65 4.86 -17.62 -1.98
C LYS A 65 4.83 -19.04 -2.54
N THR A 66 3.67 -19.46 -3.04
CA THR A 66 3.55 -20.58 -3.99
C THR A 66 3.64 -20.07 -5.43
N GLU A 67 3.17 -18.84 -5.65
CA GLU A 67 3.11 -18.15 -6.95
C GLU A 67 3.43 -16.66 -6.74
N GLU A 68 3.85 -15.99 -7.82
CA GLU A 68 3.94 -14.54 -7.83
C GLU A 68 2.55 -13.92 -7.69
N SER A 69 2.47 -12.78 -7.01
CA SER A 69 1.21 -12.06 -6.81
C SER A 69 1.39 -10.66 -7.32
N GLU A 70 0.39 -10.18 -8.07
CA GLU A 70 0.37 -8.80 -8.54
C GLU A 70 0.45 -7.84 -7.34
N ILE A 71 1.30 -6.82 -7.46
CA ILE A 71 1.52 -5.81 -6.41
C ILE A 71 0.18 -5.16 -6.01
N SER A 72 -0.68 -4.88 -7.00
CA SER A 72 -2.03 -4.32 -6.84
C SER A 72 -2.98 -5.18 -6.00
N SER A 73 -2.72 -6.49 -5.86
CA SER A 73 -3.53 -7.44 -5.11
C SER A 73 -3.16 -7.53 -3.63
N LEU A 74 -2.13 -6.80 -3.20
CA LEU A 74 -1.57 -6.88 -1.86
C LEU A 74 -1.97 -5.66 -1.04
N LEU A 75 -2.16 -5.86 0.27
CA LEU A 75 -2.40 -4.80 1.24
C LEU A 75 -1.66 -5.09 2.54
N PRO A 76 -1.16 -4.05 3.23
CA PRO A 76 -0.59 -4.18 4.56
C PRO A 76 -1.69 -4.42 5.60
N CYS A 77 -1.36 -5.20 6.62
CA CYS A 77 -2.20 -5.36 7.81
C CYS A 77 -2.02 -4.16 8.75
N GLN A 78 -3.12 -3.58 9.22
CA GLN A 78 -3.08 -2.44 10.15
C GLN A 78 -2.48 -2.75 11.54
N PHE A 79 -2.36 -4.03 11.90
CA PHE A 79 -1.88 -4.44 13.22
C PHE A 79 -0.40 -4.83 13.21
N CYS A 80 0.05 -5.53 12.16
CA CYS A 80 1.43 -6.04 12.10
C CYS A 80 2.25 -5.50 10.93
N SER A 81 1.66 -4.65 10.09
CA SER A 81 2.26 -4.10 8.86
C SER A 81 2.73 -5.14 7.83
N GLY A 82 2.53 -6.43 8.08
CA GLY A 82 2.81 -7.49 7.11
C GLY A 82 1.93 -7.36 5.88
N LEU A 83 2.50 -7.65 4.71
CA LEU A 83 1.80 -7.56 3.43
C LEU A 83 1.12 -8.90 3.07
N TYR A 84 -0.19 -8.84 2.78
CA TYR A 84 -1.03 -10.01 2.50
C TYR A 84 -1.90 -9.79 1.25
N LYS A 85 -2.40 -10.88 0.66
CA LYS A 85 -3.41 -10.80 -0.41
C LYS A 85 -4.69 -10.14 0.14
N LYS A 86 -5.29 -9.23 -0.63
CA LYS A 86 -6.57 -8.56 -0.30
C LYS A 86 -7.64 -9.54 0.18
N LYS A 87 -7.79 -10.66 -0.55
CA LYS A 87 -8.78 -11.71 -0.27
C LYS A 87 -8.56 -12.48 1.05
N ASP A 88 -7.33 -12.49 1.56
CA ASP A 88 -6.94 -13.25 2.76
C ASP A 88 -6.67 -12.34 3.97
N LEU A 89 -6.62 -11.01 3.75
CA LEU A 89 -6.31 -10.03 4.80
C LEU A 89 -7.29 -10.11 5.97
N TRP A 90 -8.58 -10.33 5.71
CA TRP A 90 -9.59 -10.47 6.77
C TRP A 90 -9.36 -11.71 7.63
N LYS A 91 -8.93 -12.84 7.04
CA LYS A 91 -8.63 -14.07 7.79
C LYS A 91 -7.47 -13.84 8.72
N HIS A 92 -6.42 -13.21 8.21
CA HIS A 92 -5.25 -12.83 9.01
C HIS A 92 -5.62 -11.88 10.15
N GLN A 93 -6.37 -10.81 9.87
CA GLN A 93 -6.72 -9.82 10.89
C GLN A 93 -7.54 -10.42 12.04
N LYS A 94 -8.36 -11.44 11.81
CA LYS A 94 -9.09 -12.14 12.89
C LYS A 94 -8.15 -12.79 13.92
N SER A 95 -7.03 -13.36 13.48
CA SER A 95 -6.06 -14.08 14.31
C SER A 95 -4.71 -13.37 14.42
N CYS A 96 -4.66 -12.07 14.12
CA CYS A 96 -3.41 -11.33 14.14
C CYS A 96 -2.93 -11.16 15.59
N GLY A 97 -1.74 -11.68 15.90
CA GLY A 97 -1.18 -11.60 17.26
C GLY A 97 -0.95 -10.17 17.78
N LYS A 98 -0.94 -9.18 16.87
CA LYS A 98 -0.77 -7.75 17.19
C LYS A 98 -2.07 -6.96 17.33
N ARG A 99 -3.22 -7.61 17.16
CA ARG A 99 -4.54 -6.95 17.20
C ARG A 99 -4.89 -6.37 18.58
N ASN A 100 -4.52 -7.05 19.66
CA ASN A 100 -4.86 -6.61 21.02
C ASN A 100 -3.95 -5.49 21.53
N GLU A 101 -2.84 -5.22 20.84
CA GLU A 101 -1.94 -4.11 21.15
C GLU A 101 -2.45 -2.78 20.53
N SER A 102 -3.40 -2.85 19.58
CA SER A 102 -3.96 -1.70 18.86
C SER A 102 -5.36 -1.31 19.37
N ASN A 103 -5.43 -0.28 20.22
CA ASN A 103 -6.67 0.31 20.74
C ASN A 103 -7.40 1.20 19.71
N SER A 104 -7.78 0.68 18.55
CA SER A 104 -8.63 1.44 17.62
C SER A 104 -10.11 1.08 17.84
N GLY A 105 -10.82 1.90 18.60
CA GLY A 105 -12.27 1.78 18.85
C GLY A 105 -13.18 1.98 17.62
N ILE A 106 -12.58 2.10 16.43
CA ILE A 106 -13.30 2.25 15.16
C ILE A 106 -13.15 0.95 14.36
N SER A 107 -14.28 0.27 14.13
CA SER A 107 -14.33 -0.94 13.30
C SER A 107 -14.21 -0.57 11.82
N ILE A 108 -12.97 -0.42 11.34
CA ILE A 108 -12.68 -0.23 9.91
C ILE A 108 -12.48 -1.61 9.29
N GLY A 109 -13.14 -1.86 8.15
CA GLY A 109 -12.99 -3.12 7.43
C GLY A 109 -11.53 -3.38 6.99
N PRO A 110 -11.07 -4.65 6.94
CA PRO A 110 -9.66 -5.00 6.68
C PRO A 110 -9.06 -4.35 5.43
N ILE A 111 -9.82 -4.31 4.33
CA ILE A 111 -9.38 -3.72 3.06
C ILE A 111 -9.24 -2.21 3.17
N ALA A 112 -10.23 -1.53 3.77
CA ALA A 112 -10.20 -0.08 3.96
C ALA A 112 -9.04 0.33 4.87
N ALA A 113 -8.80 -0.43 5.95
CA ALA A 113 -7.67 -0.24 6.83
C ALA A 113 -6.33 -0.42 6.12
N GLY A 114 -6.18 -1.48 5.30
CA GLY A 114 -4.96 -1.71 4.54
C GLY A 114 -4.69 -0.64 3.49
N LYS A 115 -5.73 -0.11 2.82
CA LYS A 115 -5.60 0.97 1.83
C LYS A 115 -5.04 2.26 2.42
N LYS A 116 -5.36 2.58 3.69
CA LYS A 116 -4.85 3.76 4.39
C LYS A 116 -3.34 3.74 4.67
N LEU A 117 -2.71 2.59 4.51
CA LEU A 117 -1.28 2.37 4.76
C LEU A 117 -0.48 2.24 3.47
N LEU A 118 -1.13 2.43 2.32
CA LEU A 118 -0.45 2.49 1.03
C LEU A 118 0.22 3.87 0.84
N PRO A 119 1.20 3.96 -0.07
CA PRO A 119 1.77 5.24 -0.48
C PRO A 119 0.68 6.20 -0.96
N LYS A 120 0.85 7.48 -0.61
CA LYS A 120 -0.07 8.54 -1.04
C LYS A 120 0.01 8.69 -2.54
N VAL A 121 -1.15 8.71 -3.17
CA VAL A 121 -1.27 8.94 -4.62
C VAL A 121 -1.57 10.41 -4.92
N SER A 122 -2.01 11.17 -3.92
CA SER A 122 -2.35 12.58 -4.06
C SER A 122 -1.93 13.41 -2.84
N THR A 123 -1.82 14.72 -3.03
CA THR A 123 -1.58 15.68 -1.93
C THR A 123 -2.83 15.92 -1.09
N ASN A 124 -4.03 15.71 -1.65
CA ASN A 124 -5.31 15.92 -0.99
C ASN A 124 -5.86 14.60 -0.38
N LYS A 125 -5.75 14.48 0.96
CA LYS A 125 -6.15 13.27 1.69
C LYS A 125 -7.65 12.96 1.59
N GLU A 126 -8.51 13.98 1.55
CA GLU A 126 -9.96 13.80 1.45
C GLU A 126 -10.36 13.28 0.08
N PHE A 127 -9.77 13.85 -0.99
CA PHE A 127 -9.92 13.34 -2.35
C PHE A 127 -9.51 11.86 -2.44
N GLU A 128 -8.35 11.51 -1.87
CA GLU A 128 -7.87 10.14 -1.90
C GLU A 128 -8.84 9.17 -1.20
N MET A 129 -9.32 9.54 -0.01
CA MET A 129 -10.23 8.70 0.77
C MET A 129 -11.63 8.62 0.15
N ASN A 130 -12.17 9.73 -0.32
CA ASN A 130 -13.55 9.83 -0.76
C ASN A 130 -13.69 9.39 -2.22
N VAL A 131 -12.70 9.62 -3.09
CA VAL A 131 -12.77 9.31 -4.52
C VAL A 131 -11.95 8.06 -4.86
N LEU A 132 -10.63 8.08 -4.61
CA LEU A 132 -9.75 7.02 -5.10
C LEU A 132 -9.92 5.71 -4.32
N HIS A 133 -10.05 5.74 -3.00
CA HIS A 133 -10.12 4.52 -2.18
C HIS A 133 -11.41 3.73 -2.41
N ILE A 134 -12.53 4.42 -2.71
CA ILE A 134 -13.83 3.80 -3.00
C ILE A 134 -13.95 3.29 -4.44
N MET A 135 -13.12 3.77 -5.38
CA MET A 135 -13.10 3.22 -6.74
C MET A 135 -12.81 1.73 -6.73
N ARG A 136 -13.49 1.01 -7.63
CA ARG A 136 -13.22 -0.40 -7.92
C ARG A 136 -11.74 -0.57 -8.27
N ASP A 137 -11.08 -1.52 -7.60
CA ASP A 137 -9.68 -1.85 -7.87
C ASP A 137 -9.59 -2.70 -9.15
N ASP A 138 -9.60 -2.03 -10.31
CA ASP A 138 -9.49 -2.64 -11.64
C ASP A 138 -8.50 -1.91 -12.54
N ALA A 139 -8.34 -2.42 -13.77
CA ALA A 139 -7.44 -1.84 -14.78
C ALA A 139 -7.73 -0.35 -15.04
N VAL A 140 -9.00 0.07 -14.95
CA VAL A 140 -9.39 1.48 -15.11
C VAL A 140 -8.82 2.32 -13.98
N LYS A 141 -8.97 1.88 -12.72
CA LYS A 141 -8.35 2.60 -11.59
C LYS A 141 -6.83 2.62 -11.71
N GLN A 142 -6.20 1.54 -12.15
CA GLN A 142 -4.75 1.51 -12.38
C GLN A 142 -4.32 2.54 -13.42
N ALA A 143 -5.06 2.66 -14.53
CA ALA A 143 -4.81 3.68 -15.55
C ALA A 143 -4.94 5.10 -14.97
N VAL A 144 -5.99 5.35 -14.17
CA VAL A 144 -6.22 6.63 -13.49
C VAL A 144 -5.06 7.01 -12.57
N VAL A 145 -4.63 6.11 -11.67
CA VAL A 145 -3.57 6.43 -10.71
C VAL A 145 -2.18 6.49 -11.35
N SER A 146 -2.00 5.90 -12.54
CA SER A 146 -0.74 5.96 -13.29
C SER A 146 -0.56 7.24 -14.09
N ASP A 147 -1.62 8.02 -14.31
CA ASP A 147 -1.59 9.23 -15.14
C ASP A 147 -1.73 10.48 -14.27
N SER A 148 -0.67 11.29 -14.24
CA SER A 148 -0.60 12.49 -13.40
C SER A 148 -1.65 13.54 -13.80
N LEU A 149 -2.01 13.64 -15.07
CA LEU A 149 -2.97 14.63 -15.57
C LEU A 149 -4.40 14.25 -15.21
N ILE A 150 -4.74 12.95 -15.27
CA ILE A 150 -6.04 12.46 -14.78
C ILE A 150 -6.17 12.73 -13.27
N LEU A 151 -5.10 12.49 -12.49
CA LEU A 151 -5.10 12.78 -11.05
C LEU A 151 -5.29 14.29 -10.77
N GLN A 152 -4.57 15.16 -11.48
CA GLN A 152 -4.71 16.61 -11.38
C GLN A 152 -6.12 17.09 -11.72
N PHE A 153 -6.69 16.56 -12.81
CA PHE A 153 -8.08 16.82 -13.19
C PHE A 153 -9.04 16.43 -12.05
N GLY A 154 -8.92 15.20 -11.52
CA GLY A 154 -9.78 14.73 -10.44
C GLY A 154 -9.68 15.56 -9.17
N MET A 155 -8.47 15.99 -8.79
CA MET A 155 -8.26 16.87 -7.64
C MET A 155 -8.94 18.22 -7.85
N SER A 156 -8.75 18.83 -9.02
CA SER A 156 -9.36 20.11 -9.37
C SER A 156 -10.89 20.03 -9.38
N GLU A 157 -11.47 18.97 -9.93
CA GLU A 157 -12.94 18.76 -9.91
C GLU A 157 -13.47 18.57 -8.49
N TYR A 158 -12.75 17.85 -7.63
CA TYR A 158 -13.18 17.60 -6.24
C TYR A 158 -13.17 18.86 -5.36
N GLU A 159 -12.30 19.81 -5.68
CA GLU A 159 -12.14 21.08 -4.97
C GLU A 159 -13.19 22.13 -5.35
N LYS A 160 -13.87 21.96 -6.49
CA LYS A 160 -14.99 22.83 -6.86
C LYS A 160 -16.09 22.75 -5.80
N GLN A 161 -16.37 23.87 -5.15
CA GLN A 161 -17.39 23.95 -4.10
C GLN A 161 -18.81 23.86 -4.70
N GLY A 162 -19.73 23.23 -3.98
CA GLY A 162 -21.18 23.39 -4.24
C GLY A 162 -21.94 22.17 -4.76
N GLU A 163 -21.29 21.06 -5.12
CA GLU A 163 -22.02 19.90 -5.66
C GLU A 163 -22.31 18.79 -4.64
N GLU A 164 -23.60 18.58 -4.41
CA GLU A 164 -24.13 17.32 -3.89
C GLU A 164 -23.70 16.20 -4.86
N HIS A 165 -23.09 15.13 -4.35
CA HIS A 165 -22.49 14.04 -5.14
C HIS A 165 -21.17 14.33 -5.88
N LYS A 166 -20.42 15.40 -5.55
CA LYS A 166 -19.08 15.68 -6.13
C LYS A 166 -18.14 14.46 -6.18
N THR A 167 -18.20 13.60 -5.17
CA THR A 167 -17.40 12.37 -5.09
C THR A 167 -17.74 11.37 -6.20
N VAL A 168 -19.03 11.13 -6.43
CA VAL A 168 -19.50 10.17 -7.44
C VAL A 168 -19.24 10.72 -8.83
N TYR A 169 -19.53 12.01 -9.04
CA TYR A 169 -19.26 12.70 -10.29
C TYR A 169 -17.77 12.65 -10.67
N THR A 170 -16.89 13.08 -9.74
CA THR A 170 -15.44 13.08 -9.94
C THR A 170 -14.95 11.66 -10.26
N SER A 171 -15.40 10.66 -9.49
CA SER A 171 -15.03 9.26 -9.73
C SER A 171 -15.41 8.78 -11.13
N ASN A 172 -16.63 9.08 -11.58
CA ASN A 172 -17.10 8.70 -12.91
C ASN A 172 -16.27 9.35 -14.02
N LYS A 173 -16.01 10.66 -13.93
CA LYS A 173 -15.21 11.39 -14.93
C LYS A 173 -13.78 10.92 -14.99
N MET A 174 -13.14 10.71 -13.85
CA MET A 174 -11.80 10.11 -13.83
C MET A 174 -11.79 8.73 -14.47
N ARG A 175 -12.81 7.90 -14.22
CA ARG A 175 -12.91 6.57 -14.83
C ARG A 175 -13.22 6.61 -16.32
N GLU A 176 -13.94 7.61 -16.83
CA GLU A 176 -14.09 7.87 -18.27
C GLU A 176 -12.73 8.13 -18.91
N LEU A 177 -11.93 9.04 -18.34
CA LEU A 177 -10.57 9.31 -18.79
C LEU A 177 -9.66 8.08 -18.70
N GLY A 178 -9.78 7.29 -17.63
CA GLY A 178 -9.03 6.04 -17.47
C GLY A 178 -9.36 5.00 -18.56
N ARG A 179 -10.64 4.88 -18.95
CA ARG A 179 -11.05 4.00 -20.07
C ARG A 179 -10.52 4.51 -21.40
N LEU A 180 -10.56 5.83 -21.62
CA LEU A 180 -9.95 6.45 -22.79
C LEU A 180 -8.46 6.13 -22.86
N LEU A 181 -7.73 6.31 -21.76
CA LEU A 181 -6.29 6.00 -21.71
C LEU A 181 -6.01 4.53 -22.02
N ILE A 182 -6.80 3.59 -21.51
CA ILE A 182 -6.68 2.17 -21.87
C ILE A 182 -6.85 1.95 -23.37
N ALA A 183 -7.85 2.59 -23.99
CA ALA A 183 -8.04 2.50 -25.44
C ALA A 183 -6.87 3.13 -26.20
N LEU A 184 -6.33 4.26 -25.73
CA LEU A 184 -5.19 4.96 -26.34
C LEU A 184 -3.88 4.15 -26.27
N ARG A 185 -3.69 3.33 -25.23
CA ARG A 185 -2.53 2.43 -25.12
C ARG A 185 -2.45 1.42 -26.26
N SER A 186 -3.58 1.01 -26.84
CA SER A 186 -3.59 0.17 -28.06
C SER A 186 -2.98 0.88 -29.28
N ARG A 187 -2.86 2.21 -29.23
CA ARG A 187 -2.26 3.06 -30.26
C ARG A 187 -0.90 3.62 -29.82
N ASN A 188 -0.26 2.99 -28.83
CA ASN A 188 1.05 3.38 -28.29
C ASN A 188 1.10 4.79 -27.66
N ILE A 189 -0.03 5.28 -27.15
CA ILE A 189 -0.13 6.51 -26.36
C ILE A 189 -0.23 6.13 -24.88
N MET A 190 0.76 6.52 -24.08
CA MET A 190 0.95 6.03 -22.70
C MET A 190 0.35 6.95 -21.64
N SER A 191 0.06 8.21 -21.98
CA SER A 191 -0.58 9.19 -21.09
C SER A 191 -1.60 10.09 -21.82
N ILE A 192 -2.54 10.68 -21.09
CA ILE A 192 -3.45 11.71 -21.62
C ILE A 192 -2.66 12.95 -22.04
N GLY A 193 -1.58 13.28 -21.31
CA GLY A 193 -0.70 14.39 -21.66
C GLY A 193 -0.02 14.21 -23.03
N GLU A 194 0.37 12.99 -23.39
CA GLU A 194 0.86 12.69 -24.75
C GLU A 194 -0.22 12.86 -25.81
N CYS A 195 -1.45 12.39 -25.54
CA CYS A 195 -2.57 12.54 -26.45
C CYS A 195 -2.87 14.01 -26.76
N MET A 196 -2.81 14.88 -25.74
CA MET A 196 -3.10 16.30 -25.90
C MET A 196 -2.02 17.07 -26.67
N LYS A 197 -0.78 16.58 -26.71
CA LYS A 197 0.31 17.19 -27.51
C LYS A 197 0.20 16.90 -29.01
N GLY A 198 -0.61 15.92 -29.40
CA GLY A 198 -0.84 15.55 -30.79
C GLY A 198 -2.06 16.22 -31.44
N LEU A 199 -2.76 17.10 -30.71
CA LEU A 199 -3.82 17.98 -31.18
C LEU A 199 -3.26 19.37 -31.47
#